data_AF-A0A7Y5E0R6-F1
#
_entry.id   AF-A0A7Y5E0R6-F1
#
_cell.length_a   1.000
_cell.length_b   1.000
_cell.length_c   1.000
_cell.angle_alpha   90.00
_cell.angle_beta   90.00
_cell.angle_gamma   90.00
#
_symmetry.space_group_name_H-M   'P 1'
#
loop_
_entity.id
_entity.type
_entity.pdbx_description
1 polymer ?
#
loop_
_entity_poly.entity_id
_entity_poly.type
_entity_poly.pdbx_seq_one_letter_code
_entity_poly.pdbx_strand_id
1 'polypeptide(L)'
;MRFSLLTRQSMVSLLALSAVAVGCSSAEPARGTVDPDAGADAATGDPPHALGVITLGERHSTGSSEVTPIASAAFFPDAATLPARCATDVAGCSVSFLPECGTCREGETCTFDDACSMVCAKTCESGCGSDEECYAPPSGVSVCRKRESFDAGPLAFTGTRAPLTLFPPYAAPSTLKGAPFAPGAELHVKATGASGLGFEAFEDDFTAVARFETKPSLANIPAGVVFGNGPIPISWTPGTDKVEITVAGSRGTVTCQADDAAGSFQIPREALKAVSGGTTDRYFQMSATRVKKEVRKDKATKAGISSRLVQPIGWVELTTSSTESAELSCAARNKICSDACVDILTSPANCGGCGRACPAGDKCTTGRCNGPTSCGTCTKAASTTGACVSQDAACKASPECATIQTCVAACKDQTCASACVTRATTTTAQNLYRTVAQCICNSGCPNECATACGR
;
A
#
# COMPACT_ATOMS: atom_id res chain seq x y z
N MET A 1 17.70 30.07 -24.07
CA MET A 1 16.54 29.20 -24.40
C MET A 1 15.71 29.04 -23.14
N ARG A 2 14.43 29.42 -23.19
CA ARG A 2 13.48 29.38 -22.05
C ARG A 2 13.11 27.91 -21.76
N PHE A 3 13.40 27.40 -20.57
CA PHE A 3 12.79 26.18 -20.06
C PHE A 3 11.47 26.54 -19.35
N SER A 4 10.36 26.18 -19.98
CA SER A 4 9.02 26.32 -19.40
C SER A 4 8.71 25.12 -18.51
N LEU A 5 7.97 25.42 -17.44
CA LEU A 5 7.36 24.50 -16.49
C LEU A 5 6.70 23.31 -17.19
N LEU A 6 7.12 22.10 -16.82
CA LEU A 6 6.33 20.88 -16.98
C LEU A 6 5.99 20.35 -15.58
N THR A 7 4.67 20.27 -15.42
CA THR A 7 3.83 19.84 -14.32
C THR A 7 4.28 18.58 -13.56
N ARG A 8 4.15 18.68 -12.23
CA ARG A 8 4.07 17.59 -11.25
C ARG A 8 3.09 16.49 -11.69
N GLN A 9 3.58 15.44 -12.31
CA GLN A 9 2.99 14.09 -12.35
C GLN A 9 3.95 13.22 -13.17
N SER A 10 4.28 12.02 -12.67
CA SER A 10 5.17 11.02 -13.28
C SER A 10 6.65 11.08 -12.88
N MET A 11 6.93 10.91 -11.59
CA MET A 11 8.16 10.25 -11.10
C MET A 11 7.87 9.59 -9.75
N VAL A 12 7.05 8.53 -9.75
CA VAL A 12 7.12 7.48 -8.73
C VAL A 12 7.94 6.38 -9.38
N SER A 13 9.26 6.58 -9.40
CA SER A 13 10.19 5.56 -9.87
C SER A 13 10.31 4.49 -8.80
N LEU A 14 10.12 3.24 -9.20
CA LEU A 14 10.31 2.04 -8.41
C LEU A 14 11.69 2.04 -7.72
N LEU A 15 11.71 2.43 -6.45
CA LEU A 15 12.74 2.05 -5.48
C LEU A 15 11.98 1.54 -4.27
N ALA A 16 11.40 0.35 -4.42
CA ALA A 16 10.96 -0.43 -3.27
C ALA A 16 12.22 -0.91 -2.56
N LEU A 17 12.61 -0.20 -1.50
CA LEU A 17 13.50 -0.70 -0.47
C LEU A 17 12.99 -2.09 -0.06
N SER A 18 13.69 -3.14 -0.46
CA SER A 18 13.75 -4.38 0.31
C SER A 18 14.54 -4.08 1.57
N ALA A 19 13.89 -3.42 2.53
CA ALA A 19 14.31 -3.47 3.92
C ALA A 19 13.80 -4.80 4.45
N VAL A 20 14.72 -5.77 4.58
CA VAL A 20 14.51 -6.98 5.38
C VAL A 20 14.14 -6.50 6.80
N ALA A 21 12.87 -6.58 7.19
CA ALA A 21 12.34 -5.96 8.40
C ALA A 21 12.11 -7.01 9.49
N VAL A 22 13.20 -7.52 10.03
CA VAL A 22 13.16 -8.58 11.04
C VAL A 22 13.16 -7.99 12.46
N GLY A 23 11.98 -8.05 13.09
CA GLY A 23 11.60 -7.96 14.54
C GLY A 23 11.90 -6.65 15.32
N CYS A 24 11.43 -6.43 16.55
CA CYS A 24 10.53 -7.18 17.43
C CYS A 24 9.82 -6.24 18.44
N SER A 25 8.77 -6.76 19.08
CA SER A 25 7.80 -6.13 19.99
C SER A 25 8.32 -5.92 21.41
N SER A 26 7.98 -4.77 22.02
CA SER A 26 7.54 -4.69 23.42
C SER A 26 6.61 -3.50 23.58
N ALA A 27 5.54 -3.65 24.37
CA ALA A 27 4.71 -2.53 24.81
C ALA A 27 5.61 -1.48 25.50
N GLU A 28 5.39 -0.20 25.19
CA GLU A 28 6.28 0.97 25.40
C GLU A 28 7.25 1.24 24.24
N PRO A 29 7.54 2.51 23.90
CA PRO A 29 8.48 2.83 22.82
C PRO A 29 9.84 2.26 23.19
N ALA A 30 10.19 1.11 22.60
CA ALA A 30 11.40 0.39 22.92
C ALA A 30 12.60 1.25 22.48
N ARG A 31 13.23 1.89 23.47
CA ARG A 31 14.60 2.38 23.39
C ARG A 31 15.50 1.17 23.22
N GLY A 32 16.01 0.95 22.01
CA GLY A 32 16.96 -0.12 21.74
C GLY A 32 17.64 0.10 20.40
N THR A 33 18.97 0.03 20.41
CA THR A 33 19.82 -0.09 19.22
C THR A 33 19.26 -1.19 18.32
N VAL A 34 18.83 -0.86 17.11
CA VAL A 34 18.38 -1.87 16.14
C VAL A 34 19.63 -2.57 15.62
N ASP A 35 20.01 -3.61 16.34
CA ASP A 35 20.74 -4.71 15.79
C ASP A 35 19.85 -5.34 14.70
N PRO A 36 20.26 -5.43 13.43
CA PRO A 36 19.49 -6.12 12.39
C PRO A 36 19.40 -7.64 12.63
N ASP A 37 20.09 -8.18 13.65
CA ASP A 37 19.79 -9.48 14.25
C ASP A 37 18.44 -9.51 14.99
N ALA A 38 17.77 -8.38 15.24
CA ALA A 38 16.57 -8.22 16.09
C ALA A 38 15.28 -8.87 15.56
N GLY A 39 15.39 -9.99 14.86
CA GLY A 39 14.34 -11.00 14.88
C GLY A 39 14.18 -11.56 16.28
N ALA A 40 13.14 -12.37 16.46
CA ALA A 40 12.84 -13.07 17.73
C ALA A 40 13.98 -13.92 18.34
N ASP A 41 15.17 -13.97 17.71
CA ASP A 41 16.35 -14.72 18.14
C ASP A 41 17.54 -13.84 18.59
N ALA A 42 17.47 -12.50 18.51
CA ALA A 42 18.50 -11.65 19.11
C ALA A 42 18.40 -11.73 20.63
N ALA A 43 19.32 -12.48 21.24
CA ALA A 43 19.47 -12.49 22.67
C ALA A 43 19.92 -11.09 23.13
N THR A 44 19.12 -10.46 24.00
CA THR A 44 19.57 -9.31 24.78
C THR A 44 20.88 -9.67 25.49
N GLY A 45 22.00 -9.03 25.13
CA GLY A 45 23.30 -9.21 25.79
C GLY A 45 24.50 -9.57 24.91
N ASP A 46 24.35 -9.59 23.59
CA ASP A 46 25.44 -9.81 22.65
C ASP A 46 26.46 -8.62 22.65
N PRO A 47 27.78 -8.88 22.58
CA PRO A 47 28.79 -7.82 22.63
C PRO A 47 28.81 -6.96 21.35
N PRO A 48 29.28 -5.70 21.41
CA PRO A 48 29.49 -4.88 20.22
C PRO A 48 30.34 -5.61 19.18
N HIS A 49 29.86 -5.64 17.95
CA HIS A 49 30.49 -6.35 16.83
C HIS A 49 30.32 -5.56 15.53
N ALA A 50 31.19 -5.83 14.56
CA ALA A 50 31.04 -5.32 13.20
C ALA A 50 30.07 -6.27 12.48
N LEU A 51 29.23 -5.76 11.60
CA LEU A 51 28.18 -6.56 11.01
C LEU A 51 28.22 -6.51 9.50
N GLY A 52 28.25 -7.67 8.85
CA GLY A 52 27.94 -7.86 7.45
C GLY A 52 26.54 -8.44 7.29
N VAL A 53 25.73 -7.88 6.39
CA VAL A 53 24.45 -8.45 5.98
C VAL A 53 24.57 -8.75 4.49
N ILE A 54 24.43 -10.02 4.12
CA ILE A 54 24.47 -10.49 2.73
C ILE A 54 23.10 -11.06 2.40
N THR A 55 22.45 -10.54 1.38
CA THR A 55 21.11 -10.98 0.96
C THR A 55 21.14 -11.46 -0.48
N LEU A 56 20.71 -12.71 -0.68
CA LEU A 56 20.27 -13.21 -1.98
C LEU A 56 18.77 -13.46 -1.93
N GLY A 57 18.08 -13.24 -3.03
CA GLY A 57 16.66 -13.55 -3.05
C GLY A 57 16.00 -13.26 -4.36
N GLU A 58 14.68 -13.38 -4.34
CA GLU A 58 13.87 -12.95 -5.45
C GLU A 58 12.56 -12.32 -5.02
N ARG A 59 12.04 -11.47 -5.90
CA ARG A 59 10.70 -10.91 -5.83
C ARG A 59 9.96 -11.25 -7.12
N HIS A 60 8.70 -11.61 -6.99
CA HIS A 60 7.82 -11.80 -8.13
C HIS A 60 6.44 -11.22 -7.82
N SER A 61 5.75 -10.74 -8.86
CA SER A 61 4.34 -10.41 -8.73
C SER A 61 3.50 -11.69 -8.75
N THR A 62 2.36 -11.66 -8.06
CA THR A 62 1.38 -12.75 -8.10
C THR A 62 1.07 -13.19 -9.54
N GLY A 63 1.20 -14.49 -9.81
CA GLY A 63 0.87 -15.09 -11.11
C GLY A 63 1.84 -14.78 -12.26
N SER A 64 2.91 -14.01 -12.00
CA SER A 64 3.92 -13.71 -13.00
C SER A 64 5.01 -14.77 -13.05
N SER A 65 5.46 -15.09 -14.26
CA SER A 65 6.70 -15.83 -14.50
C SER A 65 7.95 -14.94 -14.39
N GLU A 66 7.78 -13.62 -14.37
CA GLU A 66 8.87 -12.67 -14.21
C GLU A 66 9.32 -12.61 -12.75
N VAL A 67 10.62 -12.80 -12.57
CA VAL A 67 11.26 -12.82 -11.27
C VAL A 67 12.37 -11.77 -11.27
N THR A 68 12.30 -10.86 -10.31
CA THR A 68 13.32 -9.84 -10.06
C THR A 68 14.30 -10.37 -9.03
N PRO A 69 15.59 -10.54 -9.37
CA PRO A 69 16.59 -10.96 -8.41
C PRO A 69 16.86 -9.87 -7.38
N ILE A 70 17.21 -10.31 -6.18
CA ILE A 70 17.77 -9.51 -5.11
C ILE A 70 19.17 -10.09 -4.83
N ALA A 71 20.17 -9.23 -4.87
CA ALA A 71 21.52 -9.55 -4.45
C ALA A 71 22.15 -8.28 -3.90
N SER A 72 22.48 -8.26 -2.62
CA SER A 72 23.07 -7.09 -1.99
C SER A 72 23.91 -7.48 -0.79
N ALA A 73 24.84 -6.61 -0.42
CA ALA A 73 25.52 -6.71 0.85
C ALA A 73 25.69 -5.33 1.50
N ALA A 74 25.70 -5.28 2.81
CA ALA A 74 26.00 -4.08 3.58
C ALA A 74 26.92 -4.46 4.73
N PHE A 75 27.90 -3.61 5.02
CA PHE A 75 28.86 -3.85 6.10
C PHE A 75 28.93 -2.62 6.98
N PHE A 76 28.83 -2.85 8.29
CA PHE A 76 28.76 -1.84 9.32
C PHE A 76 29.91 -2.06 10.31
N PRO A 77 30.68 -1.02 10.64
CA PRO A 77 31.85 -1.16 11.51
C PRO A 77 31.49 -1.46 12.97
N ASP A 78 30.29 -1.07 13.40
CA ASP A 78 29.74 -1.34 14.72
C ASP A 78 28.21 -1.40 14.65
N ALA A 79 27.65 -2.59 14.88
CA ALA A 79 26.22 -2.84 14.91
C ALA A 79 25.48 -2.02 15.98
N ALA A 80 26.14 -1.71 17.10
CA ALA A 80 25.55 -0.90 18.18
C ALA A 80 25.29 0.55 17.75
N THR A 81 25.93 1.00 16.66
CA THR A 81 25.75 2.36 16.11
C THR A 81 24.66 2.45 15.04
N LEU A 82 24.00 1.33 14.71
CA LEU A 82 22.93 1.34 13.75
C LEU A 82 21.73 2.11 14.31
N PRO A 83 21.17 3.05 13.52
CA PRO A 83 20.09 3.90 13.99
C PRO A 83 18.87 3.04 14.33
N ALA A 84 18.27 3.31 15.48
CA ALA A 84 17.02 2.69 15.85
C ALA A 84 15.94 3.04 14.82
N ARG A 85 15.13 2.04 14.43
CA ARG A 85 13.99 2.26 13.55
C ARG A 85 12.81 2.70 14.41
N CYS A 86 12.15 3.77 13.97
CA CYS A 86 10.96 4.27 14.63
C CYS A 86 9.74 3.47 14.21
N ALA A 87 9.47 2.44 15.00
CA ALA A 87 8.32 1.58 14.84
C ALA A 87 7.58 1.39 16.17
N THR A 88 6.29 1.13 16.09
CA THR A 88 5.43 0.81 17.24
C THR A 88 4.74 -0.51 17.02
N ASP A 89 4.55 -1.30 18.09
CA ASP A 89 3.71 -2.50 18.02
C ASP A 89 2.23 -2.12 17.93
N VAL A 90 1.53 -2.68 16.94
CA VAL A 90 0.08 -2.63 16.83
C VAL A 90 -0.43 -4.03 16.55
N ALA A 91 -1.09 -4.61 17.55
CA ALA A 91 -1.68 -5.95 17.48
C ALA A 91 -0.66 -7.05 17.07
N GLY A 92 0.58 -6.96 17.56
CA GLY A 92 1.64 -7.94 17.25
C GLY A 92 2.33 -7.74 15.89
N CYS A 93 2.05 -6.62 15.21
CA CYS A 93 2.79 -6.20 14.02
C CYS A 93 3.57 -4.92 14.30
N SER A 94 4.77 -4.82 13.74
CA SER A 94 5.58 -3.61 13.78
C SER A 94 5.06 -2.61 12.76
N VAL A 95 4.79 -1.37 13.19
CA VAL A 95 4.28 -0.31 12.33
C VAL A 95 5.30 0.82 12.26
N SER A 96 5.80 1.10 11.06
CA SER A 96 6.69 2.22 10.77
C SER A 96 5.93 3.31 10.03
N PHE A 97 5.97 4.54 10.54
CA PHE A 97 5.26 5.67 9.93
C PHE A 97 6.18 6.48 9.02
N LEU A 98 5.59 7.12 8.01
CA LEU A 98 6.26 8.22 7.32
C LEU A 98 6.28 9.44 8.26
N PRO A 99 7.40 10.18 8.34
CA PRO A 99 7.47 11.34 9.22
C PRO A 99 6.56 12.45 8.66
N GLU A 100 5.57 12.86 9.45
CA GLU A 100 4.59 13.91 9.11
C GLU A 100 4.89 15.17 9.93
N CYS A 101 5.89 15.95 9.51
CA CYS A 101 6.08 17.30 10.04
C CYS A 101 5.05 18.23 9.41
N GLY A 102 4.75 19.36 10.07
CA GLY A 102 4.12 20.49 9.40
C GLY A 102 5.03 21.07 8.31
N THR A 103 5.12 22.40 8.21
CA THR A 103 6.07 23.03 7.29
C THR A 103 7.45 23.14 7.93
N CYS A 104 8.40 22.29 7.52
CA CYS A 104 9.82 22.50 7.81
C CYS A 104 10.33 23.75 7.07
N ARG A 105 11.39 24.38 7.59
CA ARG A 105 11.97 25.58 6.98
C ARG A 105 12.70 25.24 5.68
N GLU A 106 13.00 26.26 4.88
CA GLU A 106 13.86 26.10 3.70
C GLU A 106 15.21 25.49 4.12
N GLY A 107 15.65 24.43 3.42
CA GLY A 107 16.84 23.66 3.75
C GLY A 107 16.64 22.52 4.76
N GLU A 108 15.46 22.39 5.37
CA GLU A 108 15.15 21.32 6.34
C GLU A 108 14.27 20.22 5.71
N THR A 109 14.53 18.98 6.11
CA THR A 109 13.70 17.80 5.77
C THR A 109 13.10 17.24 7.05
N CYS A 110 11.85 16.78 6.95
CA CYS A 110 11.19 16.07 8.03
C CYS A 110 11.81 14.68 8.23
N THR A 111 12.27 14.39 9.45
CA THR A 111 12.87 13.10 9.83
C THR A 111 12.46 12.73 11.25
N PHE A 112 12.89 11.56 11.71
CA PHE A 112 12.84 11.19 13.13
C PHE A 112 14.19 11.48 13.80
N ASP A 113 14.15 11.83 15.09
CA ASP A 113 15.32 11.81 15.98
C ASP A 113 15.50 10.44 16.66
N ASP A 114 16.53 10.30 17.49
CA ASP A 114 16.84 9.07 18.22
C ASP A 114 15.76 8.68 19.26
N ALA A 115 14.88 9.62 19.62
CA ALA A 115 13.72 9.39 20.48
C ALA A 115 12.45 9.08 19.67
N CYS A 116 12.58 8.90 18.35
CA CYS A 116 11.48 8.70 17.42
C CYS A 116 10.43 9.79 17.41
N SER A 117 10.85 11.01 17.77
CA SER A 117 10.06 12.22 17.61
C SER A 117 10.30 12.81 16.22
N MET A 118 9.22 13.29 15.60
CA MET A 118 9.30 13.95 14.30
C MET A 118 9.98 15.31 14.46
N VAL A 119 11.07 15.52 13.74
CA VAL A 119 11.87 16.76 13.78
C VAL A 119 12.18 17.24 12.37
N CYS A 120 12.20 18.56 12.19
CA CYS A 120 12.77 19.15 10.99
C CYS A 120 14.29 19.22 11.18
N ALA A 121 15.03 18.45 10.40
CA ALA A 121 16.49 18.44 10.43
C ALA A 121 17.05 19.15 9.20
N LYS A 122 18.13 19.92 9.39
CA LYS A 122 18.84 20.54 8.27
C LYS A 122 19.37 19.46 7.34
N THR A 123 19.09 19.63 6.06
CA THR A 123 19.64 18.78 5.00
C THR A 123 21.07 19.23 4.73
N CYS A 124 21.96 18.29 4.43
CA CYS A 124 23.31 18.64 4.07
C CYS A 124 23.32 19.23 2.65
N GLU A 125 23.57 20.54 2.52
CA GLU A 125 23.43 21.28 1.26
C GLU A 125 24.72 21.33 0.41
N SER A 126 25.84 20.80 0.92
CA SER A 126 27.12 20.88 0.21
C SER A 126 27.15 19.92 -1.00
N GLY A 127 27.45 20.47 -2.18
CA GLY A 127 27.72 19.68 -3.38
C GLY A 127 29.09 18.99 -3.29
N CYS A 128 29.10 17.75 -2.82
CA CYS A 128 30.32 16.97 -2.64
C CYS A 128 30.74 16.20 -3.90
N GLY A 129 32.03 15.85 -3.98
CA GLY A 129 32.55 15.00 -5.05
C GLY A 129 31.92 13.60 -5.10
N SER A 130 32.15 12.87 -6.19
CA SER A 130 31.59 11.52 -6.41
C SER A 130 32.03 10.48 -5.38
N ASP A 131 33.14 10.71 -4.69
CA ASP A 131 33.70 9.87 -3.63
C ASP A 131 33.66 10.52 -2.24
N GLU A 132 32.87 11.58 -2.10
CA GLU A 132 32.70 12.33 -0.86
C GLU A 132 31.26 12.23 -0.37
N GLU A 133 31.08 12.36 0.93
CA GLU A 133 29.78 12.53 1.58
C GLU A 133 29.72 13.88 2.28
N CYS A 134 28.52 14.45 2.29
CA CYS A 134 28.24 15.69 2.99
C CYS A 134 27.99 15.37 4.46
N TYR A 135 28.77 15.99 5.35
CA TYR A 135 28.72 15.82 6.80
C TYR A 135 28.44 17.17 7.46
N ALA A 136 27.39 17.25 8.29
CA ALA A 136 27.05 18.44 9.06
C ALA A 136 27.45 18.27 10.53
N PRO A 137 28.65 18.73 10.95
CA PRO A 137 29.04 18.72 12.35
C PRO A 137 28.12 19.60 13.22
N PRO A 138 28.11 19.40 14.54
CA PRO A 138 27.36 20.24 15.50
C PRO A 138 27.66 21.74 15.39
N SER A 139 28.80 22.13 14.79
CA SER A 139 29.18 23.52 14.51
C SER A 139 28.34 24.19 13.40
N GLY A 140 27.48 23.44 12.70
CA GLY A 140 26.40 24.00 11.87
C GLY A 140 26.77 24.31 10.41
N VAL A 141 27.99 23.98 9.97
CA VAL A 141 28.42 24.14 8.56
C VAL A 141 28.68 22.77 7.96
N SER A 142 27.92 22.40 6.92
CA SER A 142 28.13 21.16 6.19
C SER A 142 29.46 21.17 5.43
N VAL A 143 30.28 20.13 5.62
CA VAL A 143 31.57 19.92 4.97
C VAL A 143 31.58 18.60 4.22
N CYS A 144 32.30 18.54 3.09
CA CYS A 144 32.51 17.29 2.36
C CYS A 144 33.69 16.54 2.97
N ARG A 145 33.54 15.22 3.15
CA ARG A 145 34.63 14.32 3.54
C ARG A 145 34.67 13.10 2.63
N LYS A 146 35.84 12.52 2.44
CA LYS A 146 35.98 11.25 1.71
C LYS A 146 35.15 10.16 2.38
N ARG A 147 34.48 9.35 1.58
CA ARG A 147 33.81 8.14 2.08
C ARG A 147 34.87 7.11 2.46
N GLU A 148 35.06 6.89 3.75
CA GLU A 148 35.70 5.68 4.27
C GLU A 148 34.65 4.56 4.17
N SER A 149 34.84 3.59 3.27
CA SER A 149 33.95 2.43 3.18
C SER A 149 34.50 1.29 4.04
N PHE A 150 33.66 0.80 4.94
CA PHE A 150 33.86 -0.49 5.58
C PHE A 150 33.24 -1.56 4.69
N ASP A 151 34.04 -2.48 4.16
CA ASP A 151 33.58 -3.48 3.19
C ASP A 151 34.23 -4.86 3.40
N ALA A 152 33.93 -5.84 2.57
CA ALA A 152 34.52 -7.18 2.64
C ALA A 152 35.36 -7.53 1.40
N GLY A 153 35.68 -6.54 0.56
CA GLY A 153 36.17 -6.76 -0.80
C GLY A 153 35.15 -7.48 -1.71
N PRO A 154 35.56 -7.90 -2.92
CA PRO A 154 34.73 -8.72 -3.80
C PRO A 154 34.10 -9.94 -3.11
N LEU A 155 32.80 -10.14 -3.32
CA LEU A 155 32.04 -11.30 -2.85
C LEU A 155 31.69 -12.21 -4.02
N ALA A 156 32.22 -13.43 -4.06
CA ALA A 156 31.90 -14.43 -5.07
C ALA A 156 30.91 -15.45 -4.50
N PHE A 157 29.88 -15.78 -5.28
CA PHE A 157 28.86 -16.76 -4.91
C PHE A 157 28.86 -17.94 -5.86
N THR A 158 28.77 -19.14 -5.31
CA THR A 158 28.56 -20.40 -6.04
C THR A 158 27.32 -21.12 -5.49
N GLY A 159 26.83 -22.14 -6.22
CA GLY A 159 25.52 -22.75 -5.95
C GLY A 159 24.33 -21.93 -6.48
N THR A 160 24.58 -20.69 -6.90
CA THR A 160 23.64 -19.87 -7.67
C THR A 160 23.41 -20.45 -9.08
N ARG A 161 22.31 -20.05 -9.73
CA ARG A 161 21.99 -20.51 -11.11
C ARG A 161 22.99 -20.06 -12.16
N ALA A 162 23.69 -18.96 -11.89
CA ALA A 162 24.80 -18.46 -12.68
C ALA A 162 25.86 -17.88 -11.71
N PRO A 163 27.17 -17.93 -12.05
CA PRO A 163 28.20 -17.30 -11.24
C PRO A 163 27.85 -15.84 -10.93
N LEU A 164 27.89 -15.48 -9.65
CA LEU A 164 27.56 -14.14 -9.19
C LEU A 164 28.73 -13.55 -8.42
N THR A 165 29.09 -12.31 -8.72
CA THR A 165 30.11 -11.57 -7.98
C THR A 165 29.60 -10.17 -7.70
N LEU A 166 29.67 -9.75 -6.43
CA LEU A 166 29.29 -8.42 -5.99
C LEU A 166 30.55 -7.61 -5.63
N PHE A 167 30.55 -6.34 -6.02
CA PHE A 167 31.59 -5.36 -5.70
C PHE A 167 30.96 -4.17 -4.96
N PRO A 168 31.65 -3.50 -4.02
CA PRO A 168 31.14 -2.28 -3.38
C PRO A 168 30.64 -1.26 -4.42
N PRO A 169 29.44 -0.66 -4.27
CA PRO A 169 28.53 -0.67 -3.11
C PRO A 169 27.54 -1.87 -3.04
N TYR A 170 27.94 -3.05 -3.51
CA TYR A 170 27.26 -4.34 -3.42
C TYR A 170 25.77 -4.31 -3.77
N ALA A 171 25.50 -4.04 -5.05
CA ALA A 171 24.15 -4.14 -5.61
C ALA A 171 24.08 -5.26 -6.64
N ALA A 172 22.86 -5.75 -6.87
CA ALA A 172 22.61 -6.79 -7.86
C ALA A 172 23.11 -6.30 -9.23
N PRO A 173 23.97 -7.06 -9.92
CA PRO A 173 24.46 -6.64 -11.22
C PRO A 173 23.29 -6.61 -12.21
N SER A 174 23.27 -5.62 -13.09
CA SER A 174 22.20 -5.45 -14.08
C SER A 174 22.05 -6.64 -15.03
N THR A 175 23.08 -7.48 -15.13
CA THR A 175 23.11 -8.74 -15.88
C THR A 175 22.38 -9.89 -15.19
N LEU A 176 22.14 -9.81 -13.87
CA LEU A 176 21.40 -10.84 -13.15
C LEU A 176 19.92 -10.82 -13.59
N LYS A 177 19.38 -12.00 -13.87
CA LYS A 177 18.00 -12.21 -14.34
C LYS A 177 17.41 -13.44 -13.69
N GLY A 178 16.12 -13.38 -13.37
CA GLY A 178 15.40 -14.47 -12.73
C GLY A 178 15.82 -14.70 -11.27
N ALA A 179 15.37 -15.82 -10.69
CA ALA A 179 15.77 -16.23 -9.35
C ALA A 179 17.28 -16.56 -9.31
N PRO A 180 18.06 -16.02 -8.34
CA PRO A 180 19.49 -16.27 -8.26
C PRO A 180 19.83 -17.71 -7.85
N PHE A 181 18.89 -18.44 -7.24
CA PHE A 181 19.10 -19.80 -6.75
C PHE A 181 17.95 -20.76 -7.11
N ALA A 182 18.18 -22.06 -6.97
CA ALA A 182 17.10 -23.06 -6.98
C ALA A 182 16.52 -23.20 -5.56
N PRO A 183 15.24 -23.53 -5.40
CA PRO A 183 14.64 -23.77 -4.08
C PRO A 183 15.44 -24.81 -3.29
N GLY A 184 15.85 -24.48 -2.06
CA GLY A 184 16.63 -25.39 -1.21
C GLY A 184 18.08 -25.62 -1.63
N ALA A 185 18.60 -24.87 -2.62
CA ALA A 185 19.99 -24.98 -3.03
C ALA A 185 20.96 -24.64 -1.89
N GLU A 186 22.06 -25.38 -1.82
CA GLU A 186 23.22 -25.00 -1.03
C GLU A 186 23.97 -23.87 -1.76
N LEU A 187 24.27 -22.81 -1.03
CA LEU A 187 24.92 -21.60 -1.52
C LEU A 187 26.20 -21.38 -0.74
N HIS A 188 27.23 -20.95 -1.43
CA HIS A 188 28.51 -20.66 -0.83
C HIS A 188 28.91 -19.23 -1.19
N VAL A 189 29.37 -18.47 -0.20
CA VAL A 189 29.91 -17.13 -0.38
C VAL A 189 31.38 -17.10 0.01
N LYS A 190 32.19 -16.47 -0.83
CA LYS A 190 33.59 -16.20 -0.60
C LYS A 190 33.87 -14.70 -0.68
N ALA A 191 34.26 -14.11 0.42
CA ALA A 191 34.80 -12.76 0.47
C ALA A 191 36.31 -12.80 0.29
N THR A 192 36.85 -11.98 -0.62
CA THR A 192 38.31 -11.90 -0.79
C THR A 192 39.00 -11.12 0.34
N GLY A 193 38.22 -10.46 1.20
CA GLY A 193 38.70 -9.54 2.21
C GLY A 193 38.97 -8.16 1.63
N ALA A 194 38.74 -7.13 2.44
CA ALA A 194 39.08 -5.76 2.08
C ALA A 194 40.60 -5.58 2.01
N SER A 195 41.10 -4.94 0.96
CA SER A 195 42.52 -4.56 0.89
C SER A 195 42.86 -3.49 1.94
N GLY A 196 41.91 -2.60 2.23
CA GLY A 196 41.96 -1.53 3.22
C GLY A 196 41.27 -1.88 4.55
N LEU A 197 40.22 -1.11 4.88
CA LEU A 197 39.41 -1.22 6.11
C LEU A 197 38.20 -2.13 5.84
N GLY A 198 37.90 -3.09 6.72
CA GLY A 198 36.81 -4.02 6.42
C GLY A 198 36.82 -5.34 7.15
N PHE A 199 36.06 -6.30 6.64
CA PHE A 199 36.18 -7.70 7.01
C PHE A 199 37.43 -8.33 6.37
N GLU A 200 38.06 -9.25 7.09
CA GLU A 200 39.07 -10.15 6.51
C GLU A 200 38.43 -11.11 5.49
N ALA A 201 39.25 -11.85 4.75
CA ALA A 201 38.73 -12.88 3.85
C ALA A 201 37.97 -13.94 4.67
N PHE A 202 36.79 -14.33 4.19
CA PHE A 202 35.97 -15.36 4.81
C PHE A 202 35.22 -16.16 3.77
N GLU A 203 34.82 -17.37 4.16
CA GLU A 203 34.01 -18.29 3.37
C GLU A 203 32.92 -18.86 4.27
N ASP A 204 31.70 -18.98 3.74
CA ASP A 204 30.56 -19.57 4.45
C ASP A 204 29.58 -20.24 3.50
N ASP A 205 28.93 -21.28 4.02
CA ASP A 205 27.82 -21.97 3.38
C ASP A 205 26.48 -21.59 4.03
N PHE A 206 25.42 -21.53 3.24
CA PHE A 206 24.05 -21.25 3.66
C PHE A 206 23.04 -21.85 2.68
N THR A 207 21.78 -21.98 3.07
CA THR A 207 20.76 -22.59 2.20
C THR A 207 19.77 -21.58 1.66
N ALA A 208 19.38 -21.75 0.40
CA ALA A 208 18.28 -21.02 -0.21
C ALA A 208 16.93 -21.44 0.37
N VAL A 209 16.09 -20.46 0.68
CA VAL A 209 14.66 -20.67 0.94
C VAL A 209 13.97 -21.38 -0.22
N ALA A 210 12.90 -22.10 0.08
CA ALA A 210 11.96 -22.52 -0.94
C ALA A 210 11.19 -21.31 -1.50
N ARG A 211 10.80 -21.38 -2.78
CA ARG A 211 9.97 -20.34 -3.39
C ARG A 211 8.70 -20.13 -2.57
N PHE A 212 8.41 -18.89 -2.23
CA PHE A 212 7.24 -18.53 -1.44
C PHE A 212 6.07 -18.14 -2.34
N GLU A 213 4.92 -18.77 -2.12
CA GLU A 213 3.66 -18.45 -2.82
C GLU A 213 2.49 -18.62 -1.86
N THR A 214 1.63 -17.61 -1.81
CA THR A 214 0.37 -17.63 -1.08
C THR A 214 -0.72 -18.36 -1.86
N LYS A 215 -1.69 -18.92 -1.12
CA LYS A 215 -2.83 -19.69 -1.63
C LYS A 215 -4.09 -19.27 -0.84
N PRO A 216 -5.06 -18.54 -1.41
CA PRO A 216 -5.00 -17.94 -2.75
C PRO A 216 -3.86 -16.92 -2.83
N SER A 217 -3.37 -16.69 -4.04
CA SER A 217 -2.31 -15.72 -4.28
C SER A 217 -2.73 -14.31 -3.85
N LEU A 218 -1.78 -13.46 -3.44
CA LEU A 218 -2.10 -12.17 -2.81
C LEU A 218 -3.06 -11.30 -3.65
N ALA A 219 -2.87 -11.24 -4.97
CA ALA A 219 -3.75 -10.46 -5.87
C ALA A 219 -5.20 -10.98 -5.97
N ASN A 220 -5.47 -12.20 -5.52
CA ASN A 220 -6.79 -12.84 -5.55
C ASN A 220 -7.54 -12.73 -4.22
N ILE A 221 -6.99 -12.02 -3.23
CA ILE A 221 -7.72 -11.72 -2.00
C ILE A 221 -8.87 -10.75 -2.35
N PRO A 222 -10.13 -11.07 -2.02
CA PRO A 222 -11.26 -10.23 -2.37
C PRO A 222 -11.14 -8.81 -1.82
N ALA A 223 -11.52 -7.81 -2.62
CA ALA A 223 -11.30 -6.42 -2.26
C ALA A 223 -11.95 -6.01 -0.93
N GLY A 224 -13.17 -6.44 -0.58
CA GLY A 224 -13.69 -6.11 0.74
C GLY A 224 -13.25 -7.05 1.87
N VAL A 225 -12.45 -8.08 1.60
CA VAL A 225 -11.60 -8.66 2.65
C VAL A 225 -10.44 -7.72 2.92
N VAL A 226 -9.77 -7.24 1.87
CA VAL A 226 -8.66 -6.28 1.99
C VAL A 226 -9.09 -4.99 2.67
N PHE A 227 -10.20 -4.40 2.24
CA PHE A 227 -10.67 -3.09 2.66
C PHE A 227 -11.82 -3.12 3.69
N GLY A 228 -12.31 -4.31 4.07
CA GLY A 228 -13.41 -4.46 5.02
C GLY A 228 -13.00 -4.26 6.49
N ASN A 229 -13.79 -4.82 7.40
CA ASN A 229 -13.63 -4.61 8.85
C ASN A 229 -12.88 -5.74 9.57
N GLY A 230 -12.77 -6.93 8.97
CA GLY A 230 -12.10 -8.08 9.58
C GLY A 230 -10.58 -8.11 9.32
N PRO A 231 -9.82 -9.02 9.94
CA PRO A 231 -8.44 -9.27 9.56
C PRO A 231 -8.34 -9.79 8.12
N ILE A 232 -7.18 -9.66 7.49
CA ILE A 232 -6.93 -10.22 6.16
C ILE A 232 -6.33 -11.62 6.32
N PRO A 233 -7.05 -12.70 5.99
CA PRO A 233 -6.49 -14.04 5.97
C PRO A 233 -5.55 -14.21 4.78
N ILE A 234 -4.38 -14.75 5.05
CA ILE A 234 -3.45 -15.25 4.05
C ILE A 234 -2.99 -16.66 4.45
N SER A 235 -2.69 -17.49 3.48
CA SER A 235 -2.19 -18.85 3.69
C SER A 235 -1.17 -19.22 2.64
N TRP A 236 -0.32 -20.19 2.97
CA TRP A 236 0.77 -20.69 2.14
C TRP A 236 1.04 -22.16 2.49
N THR A 237 2.00 -22.76 1.79
CA THR A 237 2.44 -24.12 2.13
C THR A 237 3.42 -24.05 3.30
N PRO A 238 3.15 -24.69 4.45
CA PRO A 238 4.02 -24.61 5.63
C PRO A 238 5.49 -24.91 5.32
N GLY A 239 6.38 -24.18 5.97
CA GLY A 239 7.83 -24.39 5.90
C GLY A 239 8.45 -24.35 7.29
N THR A 240 9.78 -24.22 7.32
CA THR A 240 10.58 -24.19 8.56
C THR A 240 11.33 -22.88 8.75
N ASP A 241 11.13 -21.92 7.85
CA ASP A 241 11.83 -20.64 7.85
C ASP A 241 10.96 -19.59 8.59
N LYS A 242 11.25 -18.31 8.41
CA LYS A 242 10.37 -17.23 8.91
C LYS A 242 9.53 -16.68 7.76
N VAL A 243 8.31 -16.25 8.06
CA VAL A 243 7.46 -15.54 7.10
C VAL A 243 7.21 -14.12 7.61
N GLU A 244 7.53 -13.15 6.77
CA GLU A 244 7.31 -11.74 7.02
C GLU A 244 6.26 -11.21 6.05
N ILE A 245 5.25 -10.54 6.58
CA ILE A 245 4.17 -9.96 5.79
C ILE A 245 4.20 -8.45 5.95
N THR A 246 4.40 -7.78 4.83
CA THR A 246 4.57 -6.35 4.77
C THR A 246 3.43 -5.72 3.98
N VAL A 247 2.77 -4.72 4.58
CA VAL A 247 1.70 -3.96 3.94
C VAL A 247 2.04 -2.47 4.02
N ALA A 248 2.26 -1.85 2.86
CA ALA A 248 2.47 -0.42 2.74
C ALA A 248 1.16 0.29 2.38
N GLY A 249 0.81 1.28 3.18
CA GLY A 249 -0.30 2.22 2.98
C GLY A 249 0.20 3.63 2.71
N SER A 250 -0.70 4.62 2.73
CA SER A 250 -0.32 6.01 2.46
C SER A 250 0.47 6.67 3.60
N ARG A 251 0.38 6.15 4.83
CA ARG A 251 1.00 6.75 6.03
C ARG A 251 2.20 5.98 6.56
N GLY A 252 2.54 4.85 5.96
CA GLY A 252 3.62 4.02 6.45
C GLY A 252 3.50 2.56 6.03
N THR A 253 4.18 1.70 6.78
CA THR A 253 4.33 0.28 6.49
C THR A 253 4.09 -0.53 7.76
N VAL A 254 3.28 -1.58 7.63
CA VAL A 254 3.11 -2.63 8.64
C VAL A 254 3.99 -3.80 8.25
N THR A 255 4.68 -4.38 9.22
CA THR A 255 5.41 -5.64 9.08
C THR A 255 4.98 -6.58 10.20
N CYS A 256 4.38 -7.70 9.82
CA CYS A 256 3.94 -8.76 10.72
C CYS A 256 4.84 -9.99 10.53
N GLN A 257 5.32 -10.55 11.64
CA GLN A 257 6.03 -11.84 11.62
C GLN A 257 5.01 -12.96 11.82
N ALA A 258 5.11 -14.01 11.00
CA ALA A 258 4.27 -15.19 11.07
C ALA A 258 5.12 -16.45 11.20
N ASP A 259 4.61 -17.41 11.96
CA ASP A 259 5.16 -18.75 12.02
C ASP A 259 4.94 -19.47 10.69
N ASP A 260 6.03 -19.84 10.00
CA ASP A 260 5.96 -20.52 8.72
C ASP A 260 5.31 -21.91 8.84
N ALA A 261 5.48 -22.58 9.98
CA ALA A 261 4.90 -23.89 10.22
C ALA A 261 3.36 -23.84 10.35
N ALA A 262 2.80 -22.69 10.73
CA ALA A 262 1.36 -22.48 10.79
C ALA A 262 0.71 -22.42 9.39
N GLY A 263 1.48 -22.10 8.34
CA GLY A 263 1.01 -22.02 6.96
C GLY A 263 -0.05 -20.96 6.71
N SER A 264 -0.32 -20.08 7.66
CA SER A 264 -1.35 -19.05 7.56
C SER A 264 -1.13 -17.93 8.57
N PHE A 265 -1.67 -16.77 8.25
CA PHE A 265 -1.65 -15.60 9.12
C PHE A 265 -2.88 -14.73 8.91
N GLN A 266 -3.31 -14.06 9.97
CA GLN A 266 -4.44 -13.13 9.96
C GLN A 266 -3.89 -11.73 10.18
N ILE A 267 -3.72 -10.95 9.11
CA ILE A 267 -3.18 -9.59 9.23
C ILE A 267 -4.16 -8.75 10.06
N PRO A 268 -3.75 -8.21 11.22
CA PRO A 268 -4.64 -7.48 12.10
C PRO A 268 -5.18 -6.21 11.44
N ARG A 269 -6.49 -6.01 11.53
CA ARG A 269 -7.13 -4.81 10.98
C ARG A 269 -6.62 -3.52 11.62
N GLU A 270 -6.27 -3.56 12.90
CA GLU A 270 -5.75 -2.41 13.65
C GLU A 270 -4.39 -1.94 13.09
N ALA A 271 -3.51 -2.88 12.75
CA ALA A 271 -2.22 -2.57 12.13
C ALA A 271 -2.42 -1.91 10.76
N LEU A 272 -3.31 -2.45 9.92
CA LEU A 272 -3.64 -1.86 8.62
C LEU A 272 -4.22 -0.43 8.75
N LYS A 273 -5.06 -0.21 9.76
CA LYS A 273 -5.62 1.12 10.04
C LYS A 273 -4.54 2.12 10.40
N ALA A 274 -3.52 1.71 11.16
CA ALA A 274 -2.43 2.59 11.59
C ALA A 274 -1.67 3.20 10.39
N VAL A 275 -1.45 2.45 9.33
CA VAL A 275 -0.74 2.93 8.12
C VAL A 275 -1.65 3.47 7.03
N SER A 276 -2.96 3.50 7.28
CA SER A 276 -3.95 4.02 6.34
C SER A 276 -4.37 5.45 6.69
N GLY A 277 -4.70 6.26 5.69
CA GLY A 277 -5.43 7.52 5.82
C GLY A 277 -6.90 7.35 6.24
N GLY A 278 -7.29 6.18 6.75
CA GLY A 278 -8.68 5.79 6.98
C GLY A 278 -9.34 5.27 5.70
N THR A 279 -10.63 5.57 5.51
CA THR A 279 -11.42 5.04 4.37
C THR A 279 -11.08 5.66 3.01
N THR A 280 -10.14 6.61 2.97
CA THR A 280 -9.68 7.26 1.74
C THR A 280 -8.63 6.45 1.01
N ASP A 281 -7.92 5.58 1.72
CA ASP A 281 -6.93 4.71 1.11
C ASP A 281 -7.61 3.59 0.35
N ARG A 282 -7.36 3.59 -0.95
CA ARG A 282 -7.93 2.64 -1.90
C ARG A 282 -6.87 1.72 -2.48
N TYR A 283 -5.71 1.68 -1.84
CA TYR A 283 -4.53 1.06 -2.36
C TYR A 283 -3.66 0.56 -1.22
N PHE A 284 -3.25 -0.70 -1.31
CA PHE A 284 -2.19 -1.25 -0.49
C PHE A 284 -1.19 -1.97 -1.40
N GLN A 285 0.09 -1.80 -1.10
CA GLN A 285 1.13 -2.70 -1.60
C GLN A 285 1.35 -3.75 -0.53
N MET A 286 1.07 -5.00 -0.86
CA MET A 286 1.33 -6.12 0.04
C MET A 286 2.43 -7.00 -0.53
N SER A 287 3.33 -7.42 0.35
CA SER A 287 4.30 -8.47 0.07
C SER A 287 4.31 -9.48 1.20
N ALA A 288 4.51 -10.74 0.85
CA ALA A 288 4.75 -11.79 1.81
C ALA A 288 6.04 -12.50 1.41
N THR A 289 6.94 -12.63 2.37
CA THR A 289 8.32 -13.02 2.17
C THR A 289 8.65 -14.18 3.08
N ARG A 290 9.07 -15.31 2.50
CA ARG A 290 9.81 -16.30 3.27
C ARG A 290 11.26 -15.88 3.36
N VAL A 291 11.80 -15.88 4.56
CA VAL A 291 13.17 -15.47 4.84
C VAL A 291 13.86 -16.51 5.72
N LYS A 292 15.04 -16.96 5.27
CA LYS A 292 15.96 -17.76 6.08
C LYS A 292 17.16 -16.88 6.40
N LYS A 293 17.48 -16.80 7.69
CA LYS A 293 18.61 -16.04 8.22
C LYS A 293 19.57 -16.98 8.93
N GLU A 294 20.84 -16.84 8.65
CA GLU A 294 21.91 -17.62 9.27
C GLU A 294 23.05 -16.68 9.69
N VAL A 295 23.32 -16.61 11.00
CA VAL A 295 24.37 -15.71 11.54
C VAL A 295 25.66 -16.50 11.76
N ARG A 296 26.79 -15.91 11.37
CA ARG A 296 28.15 -16.44 11.55
C ARG A 296 28.96 -15.45 12.39
N LYS A 297 29.30 -15.81 13.62
CA LYS A 297 29.87 -14.88 14.62
C LYS A 297 31.41 -14.81 14.66
N ASP A 298 32.09 -15.63 13.86
CA ASP A 298 33.51 -15.93 13.94
C ASP A 298 34.37 -15.19 12.90
N LYS A 299 33.94 -13.99 12.46
CA LYS A 299 34.67 -13.24 11.44
C LYS A 299 35.62 -12.23 12.07
N ALA A 300 36.75 -12.02 11.40
CA ALA A 300 37.73 -11.02 11.77
C ALA A 300 37.54 -9.73 10.96
N THR A 301 37.86 -8.60 11.57
CA THR A 301 37.92 -7.30 10.90
C THR A 301 39.34 -6.76 10.86
N LYS A 302 39.61 -5.92 9.87
CA LYS A 302 40.88 -5.29 9.60
C LYS A 302 40.80 -3.78 9.81
N ALA A 303 41.75 -3.29 10.59
CA ALA A 303 42.05 -1.87 10.81
C ALA A 303 40.88 -1.05 11.44
N GLY A 304 41.18 0.20 11.83
CA GLY A 304 40.22 1.14 12.42
C GLY A 304 39.85 2.25 11.44
N ILE A 305 38.61 2.72 11.51
CA ILE A 305 38.13 3.89 10.76
C ILE A 305 38.40 5.14 11.58
N SER A 306 38.92 6.21 10.97
CA SER A 306 39.32 7.42 11.71
C SER A 306 38.11 8.11 12.38
N SER A 307 36.93 7.94 11.80
CA SER A 307 35.68 8.59 12.21
C SER A 307 34.73 7.71 13.04
N ARG A 308 34.96 6.40 13.14
CA ARG A 308 34.09 5.44 13.84
C ARG A 308 34.88 4.27 14.42
N LEU A 309 34.44 3.77 15.57
CA LEU A 309 34.99 2.54 16.14
C LEU A 309 34.65 1.37 15.22
N VAL A 310 35.65 0.58 14.84
CA VAL A 310 35.46 -0.73 14.19
C VAL A 310 35.61 -1.78 15.26
N GLN A 311 34.60 -2.64 15.39
CA GLN A 311 34.65 -3.73 16.35
C GLN A 311 35.54 -4.86 15.80
N PRO A 312 36.46 -5.41 16.62
CA PRO A 312 37.46 -6.38 16.16
C PRO A 312 36.86 -7.75 15.82
N ILE A 313 35.66 -8.04 16.35
CA ILE A 313 34.87 -9.23 16.06
C ILE A 313 33.79 -8.84 15.06
N GLY A 314 33.72 -9.56 13.96
CA GLY A 314 32.75 -9.38 12.89
C GLY A 314 31.75 -10.53 12.84
N TRP A 315 30.47 -10.19 12.66
CA TRP A 315 29.38 -11.15 12.42
C TRP A 315 28.87 -10.97 11.00
N VAL A 316 28.48 -12.07 10.37
CA VAL A 316 27.87 -12.05 9.03
C VAL A 316 26.51 -12.72 9.09
N GLU A 317 25.46 -11.94 8.78
CA GLU A 317 24.11 -12.43 8.51
C GLU A 317 24.01 -12.82 7.04
N LEU A 318 23.75 -14.11 6.79
CA LEU A 318 23.48 -14.67 5.48
C LEU A 318 21.97 -14.86 5.35
N THR A 319 21.36 -14.10 4.44
CA THR A 319 19.92 -14.06 4.26
C THR A 319 19.53 -14.53 2.87
N THR A 320 18.62 -15.52 2.81
CA THR A 320 17.92 -15.88 1.59
C THR A 320 16.44 -15.54 1.69
N SER A 321 15.87 -14.98 0.62
CA SER A 321 14.47 -14.54 0.63
C SER A 321 13.73 -14.84 -0.67
N SER A 322 12.45 -15.17 -0.54
CA SER A 322 11.53 -15.33 -1.67
C SER A 322 10.27 -14.55 -1.36
N THR A 323 9.97 -13.56 -2.20
CA THR A 323 8.91 -12.58 -1.96
C THR A 323 7.86 -12.66 -3.06
N GLU A 324 6.61 -12.91 -2.66
CA GLU A 324 5.45 -12.62 -3.48
C GLU A 324 4.97 -11.20 -3.19
N SER A 325 4.57 -10.44 -4.22
CA SER A 325 3.97 -9.12 -4.04
C SER A 325 2.72 -8.94 -4.89
N ALA A 326 1.77 -8.18 -4.36
CA ALA A 326 0.59 -7.75 -5.08
C ALA A 326 0.25 -6.29 -4.75
N GLU A 327 -0.27 -5.63 -5.78
CA GLU A 327 -0.98 -4.38 -5.64
C GLU A 327 -2.46 -4.67 -5.42
N LEU A 328 -3.01 -4.15 -4.32
CA LEU A 328 -4.42 -4.31 -4.00
C LEU A 328 -5.10 -2.97 -4.10
N SER A 329 -6.06 -2.85 -5.03
CA SER A 329 -6.73 -1.58 -5.28
C SER A 329 -8.25 -1.69 -5.30
N CYS A 330 -8.88 -0.61 -4.84
CA CYS A 330 -10.29 -0.33 -4.97
C CYS A 330 -10.43 0.82 -5.98
N ALA A 331 -10.91 0.56 -7.20
CA ALA A 331 -10.92 1.56 -8.27
C ALA A 331 -11.49 2.93 -7.83
N ALA A 332 -11.00 4.03 -8.40
CA ALA A 332 -11.30 5.40 -7.94
C ALA A 332 -12.80 5.79 -7.94
N ARG A 333 -13.67 5.04 -8.63
CA ARG A 333 -15.13 5.22 -8.60
C ARG A 333 -15.87 4.30 -7.62
N ASN A 334 -15.18 3.29 -7.08
CA ASN A 334 -15.77 2.29 -6.21
C ASN A 334 -15.63 2.70 -4.75
N LYS A 335 -16.71 2.55 -3.98
CA LYS A 335 -16.71 2.65 -2.53
C LYS A 335 -16.56 1.27 -1.93
N ILE A 336 -15.84 1.17 -0.82
CA ILE A 336 -15.74 -0.05 -0.05
C ILE A 336 -17.10 -0.28 0.65
N CYS A 337 -17.82 -1.32 0.23
CA CYS A 337 -19.11 -1.71 0.78
C CYS A 337 -19.01 -3.16 1.26
N SER A 338 -18.87 -3.33 2.59
CA SER A 338 -18.68 -4.63 3.24
C SER A 338 -17.52 -5.45 2.66
N ASP A 339 -17.82 -6.41 1.79
CA ASP A 339 -16.91 -7.39 1.19
C ASP A 339 -16.55 -7.09 -0.28
N ALA A 340 -17.02 -5.97 -0.83
CA ALA A 340 -16.74 -5.58 -2.20
C ALA A 340 -16.39 -4.10 -2.39
N CYS A 341 -15.60 -3.83 -3.42
CA CYS A 341 -15.41 -2.49 -3.99
C CYS A 341 -16.51 -2.25 -5.01
N VAL A 342 -17.53 -1.51 -4.62
CA VAL A 342 -18.76 -1.32 -5.38
C VAL A 342 -18.83 0.08 -5.98
N ASP A 343 -19.12 0.19 -7.27
CA ASP A 343 -19.51 1.46 -7.87
C ASP A 343 -20.90 1.86 -7.37
N ILE A 344 -20.94 2.76 -6.38
CA ILE A 344 -22.19 3.24 -5.80
C ILE A 344 -23.00 4.11 -6.77
N LEU A 345 -22.44 4.48 -7.93
CA LEU A 345 -23.17 5.26 -8.93
C LEU A 345 -24.01 4.38 -9.86
N THR A 346 -23.72 3.08 -9.91
CA THR A 346 -24.32 2.14 -10.86
C THR A 346 -24.83 0.85 -10.21
N SER A 347 -24.41 0.54 -8.97
CA SER A 347 -24.87 -0.65 -8.25
C SER A 347 -26.30 -0.48 -7.72
N PRO A 348 -27.27 -1.29 -8.17
CA PRO A 348 -28.62 -1.25 -7.61
C PRO A 348 -28.66 -1.66 -6.15
N ALA A 349 -27.70 -2.44 -5.64
CA ALA A 349 -27.64 -2.85 -4.24
C ALA A 349 -27.02 -1.78 -3.31
N ASN A 350 -26.32 -0.79 -3.85
CA ASN A 350 -25.53 0.19 -3.10
C ASN A 350 -25.63 1.62 -3.69
N CYS A 351 -26.83 2.01 -4.13
CA CYS A 351 -27.02 3.21 -4.92
C CYS A 351 -26.87 4.49 -4.12
N GLY A 352 -25.85 5.29 -4.45
CA GLY A 352 -25.46 6.50 -3.72
C GLY A 352 -24.82 6.23 -2.35
N GLY A 353 -24.61 4.96 -1.98
CA GLY A 353 -23.99 4.57 -0.73
C GLY A 353 -24.19 3.09 -0.41
N CYS A 354 -23.31 2.54 0.43
CA CYS A 354 -23.37 1.14 0.82
C CYS A 354 -24.69 0.78 1.51
N GLY A 355 -25.28 -0.36 1.13
CA GLY A 355 -26.56 -0.85 1.64
C GLY A 355 -27.80 -0.07 1.16
N ARG A 356 -27.64 0.97 0.32
CA ARG A 356 -28.77 1.72 -0.24
C ARG A 356 -29.32 1.03 -1.49
N ALA A 357 -29.96 -0.10 -1.29
CA ALA A 357 -30.56 -0.84 -2.39
C ALA A 357 -31.72 -0.06 -3.02
N CYS A 358 -31.76 -0.04 -4.34
CA CYS A 358 -32.90 0.46 -5.08
C CYS A 358 -34.09 -0.49 -4.95
N PRO A 359 -35.33 0.04 -5.02
CA PRO A 359 -36.51 -0.79 -5.07
C PRO A 359 -36.41 -1.84 -6.18
N ALA A 360 -37.08 -2.98 -6.00
CA ALA A 360 -37.07 -4.05 -6.98
C ALA A 360 -37.54 -3.54 -8.35
N GLY A 361 -36.72 -3.76 -9.39
CA GLY A 361 -36.98 -3.31 -10.76
C GLY A 361 -36.41 -1.92 -11.12
N ASP A 362 -35.98 -1.13 -10.13
CA ASP A 362 -35.30 0.14 -10.36
C ASP A 362 -33.79 -0.10 -10.60
N LYS A 363 -33.17 0.79 -11.38
CA LYS A 363 -31.72 0.81 -11.64
C LYS A 363 -31.04 1.87 -10.80
N CYS A 364 -29.72 1.76 -10.62
CA CYS A 364 -28.94 2.86 -10.08
C CYS A 364 -28.31 3.66 -11.22
N THR A 365 -28.60 4.95 -11.27
CA THR A 365 -28.02 5.88 -12.24
C THR A 365 -27.49 7.08 -11.47
N THR A 366 -26.21 7.40 -11.67
CA THR A 366 -25.52 8.54 -11.02
C THR A 366 -25.71 8.60 -9.49
N GLY A 367 -25.84 7.44 -8.85
CA GLY A 367 -26.00 7.32 -7.39
C GLY A 367 -27.42 7.57 -6.90
N ARG A 368 -28.43 7.53 -7.79
CA ARG A 368 -29.85 7.61 -7.45
C ARG A 368 -30.63 6.48 -8.11
N CYS A 369 -31.64 6.00 -7.39
CA CYS A 369 -32.51 4.97 -7.92
C CYS A 369 -33.40 5.57 -8.99
N ASN A 370 -33.33 5.00 -10.19
CA ASN A 370 -34.09 5.37 -11.35
C ASN A 370 -34.99 4.19 -11.76
N GLY A 371 -36.29 4.40 -11.68
CA GLY A 371 -37.26 3.39 -12.09
C GLY A 371 -38.66 3.74 -11.65
N PRO A 372 -39.64 2.87 -11.96
CA PRO A 372 -41.05 3.14 -11.69
C PRO A 372 -41.32 3.46 -10.21
N THR A 373 -40.67 2.75 -9.29
CA THR A 373 -40.96 2.87 -7.86
C THR A 373 -40.37 4.15 -7.27
N SER A 374 -39.09 4.44 -7.57
CA SER A 374 -38.42 5.66 -7.15
C SER A 374 -39.05 6.91 -7.78
N CYS A 375 -39.39 6.84 -9.08
CA CYS A 375 -40.07 7.93 -9.77
C CYS A 375 -41.46 8.20 -9.18
N GLY A 376 -42.25 7.16 -8.90
CA GLY A 376 -43.57 7.31 -8.28
C GLY A 376 -43.49 7.92 -6.88
N THR A 377 -42.56 7.44 -6.05
CA THR A 377 -42.34 7.96 -4.69
C THR A 377 -41.92 9.43 -4.72
N CYS A 378 -40.95 9.77 -5.58
CA CYS A 378 -40.48 11.14 -5.73
C CYS A 378 -41.59 12.05 -6.27
N THR A 379 -42.32 11.63 -7.30
CA THR A 379 -43.40 12.42 -7.91
C THR A 379 -44.46 12.78 -6.90
N LYS A 380 -44.85 11.82 -6.04
CA LYS A 380 -45.79 12.08 -4.95
C LYS A 380 -45.27 13.17 -4.02
N ALA A 381 -44.04 13.06 -3.53
CA ALA A 381 -43.45 14.05 -2.63
C ALA A 381 -43.30 15.44 -3.28
N ALA A 382 -42.86 15.49 -4.55
CA ALA A 382 -42.69 16.71 -5.31
C ALA A 382 -44.02 17.46 -5.52
N SER A 383 -45.11 16.74 -5.74
CA SER A 383 -46.45 17.30 -5.95
C SER A 383 -47.23 17.61 -4.66
N THR A 384 -46.93 16.95 -3.53
CA THR A 384 -47.66 17.19 -2.27
C THR A 384 -46.99 18.20 -1.37
N THR A 385 -45.66 18.21 -1.32
CA THR A 385 -44.88 19.01 -0.36
C THR A 385 -43.63 19.63 -0.96
N GLY A 386 -43.37 19.42 -2.26
CA GLY A 386 -42.12 19.82 -2.92
C GLY A 386 -42.28 20.89 -4.00
N ALA A 387 -41.33 20.89 -4.93
CA ALA A 387 -41.19 21.94 -5.94
C ALA A 387 -42.35 22.05 -6.94
N CYS A 388 -43.22 21.03 -7.02
CA CYS A 388 -44.28 20.93 -8.03
C CYS A 388 -45.70 21.08 -7.46
N VAL A 389 -45.82 21.52 -6.20
CA VAL A 389 -47.11 21.69 -5.52
C VAL A 389 -48.04 22.67 -6.23
N SER A 390 -47.52 23.81 -6.71
CA SER A 390 -48.36 24.83 -7.36
C SER A 390 -48.88 24.37 -8.73
N GLN A 391 -48.05 23.66 -9.50
CA GLN A 391 -48.44 23.09 -10.78
C GLN A 391 -49.46 21.96 -10.58
N ASP A 392 -49.26 21.11 -9.57
CA ASP A 392 -50.19 20.03 -9.25
C ASP A 392 -51.54 20.57 -8.76
N ALA A 393 -51.54 21.60 -7.90
CA ALA A 393 -52.75 22.28 -7.45
C ALA A 393 -53.53 22.94 -8.62
N ALA A 394 -52.82 23.58 -9.56
CA ALA A 394 -53.43 24.16 -10.74
C ALA A 394 -54.09 23.11 -11.65
N CYS A 395 -53.47 21.94 -11.80
CA CYS A 395 -54.09 20.82 -12.53
C CYS A 395 -55.32 20.28 -11.77
N LYS A 396 -55.23 20.06 -10.46
CA LYS A 396 -56.35 19.55 -9.65
C LYS A 396 -57.56 20.48 -9.63
N ALA A 397 -57.35 21.79 -9.73
CA ALA A 397 -58.43 22.77 -9.84
C ALA A 397 -59.21 22.69 -11.18
N SER A 398 -58.66 22.02 -12.20
CA SER A 398 -59.31 21.76 -13.48
C SER A 398 -59.91 20.34 -13.50
N PRO A 399 -61.25 20.17 -13.59
CA PRO A 399 -61.88 18.84 -13.58
C PRO A 399 -61.36 17.90 -14.69
N GLU A 400 -61.09 18.44 -15.88
CA GLU A 400 -60.53 17.67 -16.99
C GLU A 400 -59.08 17.24 -16.71
N CYS A 401 -58.24 18.12 -16.16
CA CYS A 401 -56.85 17.76 -15.81
C CYS A 401 -56.79 16.75 -14.66
N ALA A 402 -57.65 16.87 -13.65
CA ALA A 402 -57.81 15.88 -12.59
C ALA A 402 -58.25 14.51 -13.14
N THR A 403 -59.08 14.48 -14.19
CA THR A 403 -59.47 13.25 -14.89
C THR A 403 -58.27 12.63 -15.62
N ILE A 404 -57.42 13.44 -16.27
CA ILE A 404 -56.16 12.95 -16.87
C ILE A 404 -55.26 12.32 -15.80
N GLN A 405 -55.05 12.99 -14.66
CA GLN A 405 -54.22 12.46 -13.56
C GLN A 405 -54.74 11.11 -13.06
N THR A 406 -56.05 10.99 -12.87
CA THR A 406 -56.69 9.74 -12.41
C THR A 406 -56.54 8.62 -13.45
N CYS A 407 -56.70 8.95 -14.73
CA CYS A 407 -56.53 7.99 -15.82
C CYS A 407 -55.09 7.50 -15.93
N VAL A 408 -54.11 8.41 -15.89
CA VAL A 408 -52.68 8.05 -15.96
C VAL A 408 -52.24 7.26 -14.74
N ALA A 409 -52.76 7.57 -13.54
CA ALA A 409 -52.47 6.80 -12.33
C ALA A 409 -52.92 5.32 -12.43
N ALA A 410 -53.88 5.01 -13.30
CA ALA A 410 -54.34 3.64 -13.55
C ALA A 410 -53.54 2.91 -14.65
N CYS A 411 -52.63 3.59 -15.35
CA CYS A 411 -51.88 3.03 -16.45
C CYS A 411 -50.65 2.23 -16.01
N LYS A 412 -50.37 1.14 -16.76
CA LYS A 412 -49.17 0.29 -16.54
C LYS A 412 -48.04 0.56 -17.53
N ASP A 413 -48.32 1.30 -18.61
CA ASP A 413 -47.38 1.61 -19.67
C ASP A 413 -47.61 3.01 -20.26
N GLN A 414 -46.65 3.45 -21.09
CA GLN A 414 -46.65 4.77 -21.71
C GLN A 414 -47.72 4.95 -22.79
N THR A 415 -48.15 3.86 -23.43
CA THR A 415 -49.21 3.89 -24.45
C THR A 415 -50.55 4.24 -23.82
N CYS A 416 -50.87 3.60 -22.70
CA CYS A 416 -52.03 3.93 -21.87
C CYS A 416 -51.96 5.37 -21.37
N ALA A 417 -50.82 5.80 -20.82
CA ALA A 417 -50.66 7.16 -20.31
C ALA A 417 -50.86 8.20 -21.42
N SER A 418 -50.32 7.95 -22.62
CA SER A 418 -50.49 8.84 -23.78
C SER A 418 -51.96 8.90 -24.22
N ALA A 419 -52.67 7.78 -24.22
CA ALA A 419 -54.09 7.73 -24.54
C ALA A 419 -54.96 8.51 -23.53
N CYS A 420 -54.60 8.52 -22.25
CA CYS A 420 -55.27 9.33 -21.24
C CYS A 420 -55.12 10.83 -21.51
N VAL A 421 -53.93 11.28 -21.94
CA VAL A 421 -53.68 12.70 -22.24
C VAL A 421 -54.39 13.13 -23.52
N THR A 422 -54.44 12.28 -24.55
CA THR A 422 -55.11 12.60 -25.83
C THR A 422 -56.63 12.53 -25.77
N ARG A 423 -57.21 11.88 -24.75
CA ARG A 423 -58.66 11.87 -24.48
C ARG A 423 -59.20 13.20 -23.98
N ALA A 424 -58.36 14.08 -23.45
CA ALA A 424 -58.79 15.40 -23.00
C ALA A 424 -59.14 16.30 -24.19
N THR A 425 -60.34 16.85 -24.19
CA THR A 425 -60.88 17.68 -25.27
C THR A 425 -60.36 19.11 -25.27
N THR A 426 -59.83 19.61 -24.15
CA THR A 426 -59.28 20.97 -24.06
C THR A 426 -57.76 21.00 -24.03
N THR A 427 -57.20 21.92 -24.83
CA THR A 427 -55.77 22.23 -24.83
C THR A 427 -55.29 22.74 -23.46
N THR A 428 -56.17 23.43 -22.72
CA THR A 428 -55.88 23.95 -21.38
C THR A 428 -55.58 22.83 -20.38
N ALA A 429 -56.41 21.78 -20.32
CA ALA A 429 -56.18 20.64 -19.42
C ALA A 429 -54.92 19.87 -19.78
N GLN A 430 -54.67 19.65 -21.08
CA GLN A 430 -53.43 19.02 -21.55
C GLN A 430 -52.18 19.83 -21.18
N ASN A 431 -52.25 21.16 -21.29
CA ASN A 431 -51.13 22.04 -20.93
C ASN A 431 -50.87 22.02 -19.42
N LEU A 432 -51.90 22.11 -18.58
CA LEU A 432 -51.76 22.00 -17.13
C LEU A 432 -51.11 20.66 -16.73
N TYR A 433 -51.55 19.54 -17.33
CA TYR A 433 -50.96 18.23 -17.08
C TYR A 433 -49.48 18.16 -17.52
N ARG A 434 -49.15 18.69 -18.72
CA ARG A 434 -47.77 18.77 -19.21
C ARG A 434 -46.89 19.65 -18.32
N THR A 435 -47.42 20.73 -17.75
CA THR A 435 -46.67 21.61 -16.83
C THR A 435 -46.31 20.87 -15.54
N VAL A 436 -47.19 20.01 -15.00
CA VAL A 436 -46.84 19.12 -13.88
C VAL A 436 -45.72 18.17 -14.27
N ALA A 437 -45.87 17.46 -15.40
CA ALA A 437 -44.86 16.51 -15.87
C ALA A 437 -43.49 17.18 -16.12
N GLN A 438 -43.48 18.39 -16.71
CA GLN A 438 -42.26 19.18 -16.91
C GLN A 438 -41.62 19.60 -15.58
N CYS A 439 -42.41 20.03 -14.59
CA CYS A 439 -41.90 20.34 -13.27
C CYS A 439 -41.23 19.12 -12.63
N ILE A 440 -41.88 17.95 -12.68
CA ILE A 440 -41.32 16.69 -12.18
C ILE A 440 -40.00 16.37 -12.89
N CYS A 441 -39.94 16.44 -14.21
CA CYS A 441 -38.74 16.10 -14.96
C CYS A 441 -37.60 17.11 -14.80
N ASN A 442 -37.89 18.39 -14.58
CA ASN A 442 -36.87 19.44 -14.53
C ASN A 442 -36.37 19.73 -13.12
N SER A 443 -37.28 19.74 -12.14
CA SER A 443 -37.02 20.34 -10.83
C SER A 443 -37.44 19.45 -9.67
N GLY A 444 -38.46 18.61 -9.84
CA GLY A 444 -38.97 17.74 -8.78
C GLY A 444 -38.14 16.46 -8.60
N CYS A 445 -37.97 15.71 -9.69
CA CYS A 445 -37.44 14.35 -9.71
C CYS A 445 -36.55 14.06 -10.93
N PRO A 446 -35.57 14.94 -11.26
CA PRO A 446 -34.82 14.84 -12.52
C PRO A 446 -34.00 13.55 -12.64
N ASN A 447 -33.63 12.91 -11.52
CA ASN A 447 -32.82 11.69 -11.52
C ASN A 447 -33.66 10.43 -11.31
N GLU A 448 -34.64 10.49 -10.41
CA GLU A 448 -35.51 9.36 -10.06
C GLU A 448 -36.44 9.01 -11.23
N CYS A 449 -36.85 10.01 -12.01
CA CYS A 449 -37.70 9.86 -13.19
C CYS A 449 -36.96 9.94 -14.53
N ALA A 450 -35.63 9.95 -14.57
CA ALA A 450 -34.84 10.14 -15.81
C ALA A 450 -35.34 9.29 -17.00
N THR A 451 -35.48 7.96 -16.84
CA THR A 451 -36.10 7.08 -17.85
C THR A 451 -37.49 7.55 -18.31
N ALA A 452 -38.39 7.89 -17.38
CA ALA A 452 -39.75 8.35 -17.72
C ALA A 452 -39.74 9.73 -18.42
N CYS A 453 -38.71 10.53 -18.15
CA CYS A 453 -38.48 11.85 -18.73
C CYS A 453 -37.65 11.81 -20.02
N GLY A 454 -37.25 10.62 -20.50
CA GLY A 454 -36.44 10.45 -21.71
C GLY A 454 -35.01 10.97 -21.59
N ARG A 455 -34.39 10.83 -20.41
CA ARG A 455 -33.04 11.28 -20.11
C ARG A 455 -32.08 10.16 -19.78
#